data_AF-A0A378W023-F1
#
_entry.id   AF-A0A378W023-F1
#
_cell.length_a   1.000
_cell.length_b   1.000
_cell.length_c   1.000
_cell.angle_alpha   90.00
_cell.angle_beta   90.00
_cell.angle_gamma   90.00
#
_symmetry.space_group_name_H-M   'P 1'
#
loop_
_entity.id
_entity.type
_entity.pdbx_description
1 polymer ?
#
loop_
_entity_poly.entity_id
_entity_poly.type
_entity_poly.pdbx_seq_one_letter_code
_entity_poly.pdbx_strand_id
1 'polypeptide(L)'
;MPQYFPFSDGMFRLQFRLFPPLRTAMHILLTALLKCLSLLSLSCLHTLGNRLGHLAFYLLKEDRARIVANMRQAGLNPDTQTVKAVFAETAKCGLELAPAFFKKPEDIETMFKAVHGWEHVQQALDKGEGLLFITPHIGSYDLGGRYISQQLPFHLTAMYKPPKIKAIDKIMQAGRVRGKGKTAPTGIQGSNKSSRPCARARQPSSCPTTSLLRRKAAACGRIFSANLHTP
;
A
#
# COMPACT_ATOMS: atom_id res chain seq x y z
N MET A 1 -17.38 24.75 20.88
CA MET A 1 -18.26 23.57 21.08
C MET A 1 -17.99 22.59 19.94
N PRO A 2 -17.52 21.37 20.20
CA PRO A 2 -17.30 20.38 19.15
C PRO A 2 -18.61 19.65 18.83
N GLN A 3 -19.11 19.84 17.61
CA GLN A 3 -20.29 19.14 17.10
C GLN A 3 -19.94 17.67 16.83
N TYR A 4 -20.56 16.79 17.62
CA TYR A 4 -20.66 15.36 17.37
C TYR A 4 -21.37 15.13 16.03
N PHE A 5 -20.71 14.48 15.07
CA PHE A 5 -21.36 13.92 13.89
C PHE A 5 -22.07 12.61 14.28
N PRO A 6 -23.41 12.50 14.17
CA PRO A 6 -24.08 11.23 14.36
C PRO A 6 -23.87 10.36 13.11
N PHE A 7 -23.06 9.32 13.24
CA PHE A 7 -23.05 8.22 12.28
C PHE A 7 -24.42 7.53 12.35
N SER A 8 -25.15 7.57 11.25
CA SER A 8 -26.39 6.82 11.06
C SER A 8 -26.09 5.31 11.10
N ASP A 9 -26.40 4.69 12.24
CA ASP A 9 -26.31 3.25 12.55
C ASP A 9 -27.47 2.41 11.93
N GLY A 10 -28.10 2.89 10.85
CA GLY A 10 -29.40 2.37 10.40
C GLY A 10 -29.41 1.28 9.30
N MET A 11 -28.29 0.98 8.63
CA MET A 11 -28.35 0.21 7.36
C MET A 11 -27.31 -0.92 7.20
N PHE A 12 -26.63 -1.33 8.28
CA PHE A 12 -25.58 -2.36 8.22
C PHE A 12 -25.84 -3.60 9.10
N ARG A 13 -27.12 -3.85 9.43
CA ARG A 13 -27.58 -5.13 10.02
C ARG A 13 -27.87 -6.23 9.00
N LEU A 14 -27.44 -6.10 7.73
CA LEU A 14 -27.27 -7.26 6.85
C LEU A 14 -25.82 -7.78 6.98
N GLN A 15 -25.53 -8.37 8.14
CA GLN A 15 -24.47 -9.37 8.21
C GLN A 15 -24.90 -10.53 7.32
N PHE A 16 -24.39 -10.56 6.09
CA PHE A 16 -24.43 -11.74 5.23
C PHE A 16 -23.83 -12.93 5.99
N ARG A 17 -24.68 -13.73 6.63
CA ARG A 17 -24.42 -15.13 6.97
C ARG A 17 -24.39 -15.91 5.66
N LEU A 18 -23.35 -15.72 4.84
CA LEU A 18 -23.08 -16.64 3.74
C LEU A 18 -22.80 -18.02 4.34
N PHE A 19 -23.56 -19.02 3.92
CA PHE A 19 -23.33 -20.43 4.25
C PHE A 19 -21.85 -20.81 4.02
N PRO A 20 -21.25 -21.67 4.86
CA PRO A 20 -19.83 -22.06 4.76
C PRO A 20 -19.35 -22.46 3.35
N PRO A 21 -20.08 -23.24 2.52
CA PRO A 21 -19.65 -23.56 1.16
C PRO A 21 -19.60 -22.33 0.23
N LEU A 22 -20.55 -21.40 0.35
CA LEU A 22 -20.55 -20.15 -0.43
C LEU A 22 -19.36 -19.24 -0.09
N ARG A 23 -18.92 -19.25 1.18
CA ARG A 23 -17.74 -18.50 1.62
C ARG A 23 -16.44 -19.07 1.03
N THR A 24 -16.33 -20.39 0.94
CA THR A 24 -15.17 -21.07 0.34
C THR A 24 -15.15 -20.89 -1.18
N ALA A 25 -16.29 -21.05 -1.85
CA ALA A 25 -16.41 -20.81 -3.29
C ALA A 25 -16.05 -19.36 -3.67
N MET A 26 -16.56 -18.38 -2.92
CA MET A 26 -16.21 -16.96 -3.11
C MET A 26 -14.71 -16.70 -2.94
N HIS A 27 -14.06 -17.33 -1.96
CA HIS A 27 -12.62 -17.20 -1.75
C HIS A 27 -11.81 -17.81 -2.90
N ILE A 28 -12.21 -18.99 -3.40
CA ILE A 28 -11.56 -19.66 -4.55
C ILE A 28 -11.71 -18.78 -5.79
N LEU A 29 -12.92 -18.28 -6.07
CA LEU A 29 -13.20 -17.43 -7.21
C LEU A 29 -12.39 -16.12 -7.16
N LEU A 30 -12.36 -15.46 -6.00
CA LEU A 30 -11.58 -14.22 -5.82
C LEU A 30 -10.07 -14.48 -5.99
N THR A 31 -9.57 -15.58 -5.45
CA THR A 31 -8.16 -15.96 -5.59
C THR A 31 -7.82 -16.28 -7.05
N ALA A 32 -8.69 -17.02 -7.75
CA ALA A 32 -8.51 -17.33 -9.16
C ALA A 32 -8.51 -16.06 -10.02
N LEU A 33 -9.45 -15.15 -9.78
CA LEU A 33 -9.52 -13.86 -10.46
C LEU A 33 -8.24 -13.04 -10.26
N LEU A 34 -7.77 -12.88 -9.03
CA LEU A 34 -6.54 -12.14 -8.73
C LEU A 34 -5.31 -12.83 -9.31
N LYS A 35 -5.25 -14.16 -9.33
CA LYS A 35 -4.19 -14.91 -10.02
C LYS A 35 -4.21 -14.63 -11.52
N CYS A 36 -5.37 -14.71 -12.17
CA CYS A 36 -5.50 -14.38 -13.59
C CYS A 36 -5.02 -12.95 -13.87
N LEU A 37 -5.47 -11.97 -13.08
CA LEU A 37 -5.02 -10.58 -13.20
C LEU A 37 -3.50 -10.43 -12.98
N SER A 38 -2.90 -11.22 -12.10
CA SER A 38 -1.45 -11.18 -11.85
C SER A 38 -0.59 -11.71 -13.01
N LEU A 39 -1.18 -12.49 -13.92
CA LEU A 39 -0.51 -12.99 -15.11
C LEU A 39 -0.50 -11.96 -16.25
N LEU A 40 -1.39 -10.97 -16.22
CA LEU A 40 -1.43 -9.90 -17.22
C LEU A 40 -0.20 -8.99 -17.09
N SER A 41 0.22 -8.41 -18.23
CA SER A 41 1.23 -7.36 -18.23
C SER A 41 0.71 -6.09 -17.56
N LEU A 42 1.62 -5.29 -17.00
CA LEU A 42 1.25 -4.04 -16.32
C LEU A 42 0.49 -3.09 -17.24
N SER A 43 0.88 -3.00 -18.51
CA SER A 43 0.21 -2.17 -19.53
C SER A 43 -1.26 -2.58 -19.74
N CYS A 44 -1.55 -3.89 -19.71
CA CYS A 44 -2.92 -4.38 -19.85
C CYS A 44 -3.75 -4.01 -18.61
N LEU A 45 -3.19 -4.21 -17.41
CA LEU A 45 -3.83 -3.80 -16.16
C LEU A 45 -4.07 -2.30 -16.11
N HIS A 46 -3.15 -1.49 -16.61
CA HIS A 46 -3.29 -0.03 -16.63
C HIS A 46 -4.34 0.43 -17.62
N THR A 47 -4.41 -0.21 -18.80
CA THR A 47 -5.47 0.05 -19.79
C THR A 47 -6.84 -0.31 -19.23
N LEU A 48 -6.95 -1.46 -18.55
CA LEU A 48 -8.16 -1.86 -17.86
C LEU A 48 -8.52 -0.86 -16.73
N GLY A 49 -7.52 -0.45 -15.94
CA GLY A 49 -7.67 0.53 -14.87
C GLY A 49 -8.17 1.88 -15.36
N ASN A 50 -7.63 2.38 -16.48
CA ASN A 50 -8.13 3.59 -17.13
C ASN A 50 -9.61 3.48 -17.50
N ARG A 51 -10.00 2.38 -18.16
CA ARG A 51 -11.40 2.16 -18.59
C ARG A 51 -12.34 2.05 -17.40
N LEU A 52 -11.97 1.24 -16.40
CA LEU A 52 -12.77 1.05 -15.19
C LEU A 52 -12.87 2.34 -14.37
N GLY A 53 -11.78 3.10 -14.25
CA GLY A 53 -11.77 4.39 -13.55
C GLY A 53 -12.66 5.42 -14.24
N HIS A 54 -12.59 5.53 -15.57
CA HIS A 54 -13.47 6.41 -16.32
C HIS A 54 -14.93 6.00 -16.19
N LEU A 55 -15.24 4.70 -16.22
CA LEU A 55 -16.59 4.22 -15.97
C LEU A 55 -17.05 4.56 -14.54
N ALA A 56 -16.20 4.31 -13.54
CA ALA A 56 -16.46 4.63 -12.14
C ALA A 56 -16.71 6.12 -11.91
N PHE A 57 -16.03 7.01 -12.64
CA PHE A 57 -16.29 8.45 -12.58
C PHE A 57 -17.76 8.81 -12.90
N TYR A 58 -18.40 8.09 -13.82
CA TYR A 58 -19.80 8.32 -14.19
C TYR A 58 -20.78 7.66 -13.22
N LEU A 59 -20.43 6.47 -12.71
CA LEU A 59 -21.29 5.67 -11.84
C LEU A 59 -21.24 6.12 -10.36
N LEU A 60 -20.06 6.46 -9.85
CA LEU A 60 -19.81 6.73 -8.43
C LEU A 60 -19.87 8.23 -8.12
N LYS A 61 -21.08 8.79 -8.15
CA LYS A 61 -21.33 10.23 -7.96
C LYS A 61 -20.85 10.73 -6.59
N GLU A 62 -21.04 9.95 -5.52
CA GLU A 62 -20.61 10.30 -4.17
C GLU A 62 -19.09 10.39 -4.06
N ASP A 63 -18.36 9.39 -4.58
CA ASP A 63 -16.90 9.38 -4.55
C ASP A 63 -16.32 10.51 -5.38
N ARG A 64 -16.97 10.84 -6.50
CA ARG A 64 -16.59 12.00 -7.30
C ARG A 64 -16.70 13.29 -6.49
N ALA A 65 -17.79 13.48 -5.75
CA ALA A 65 -17.96 14.65 -4.88
C ALA A 65 -16.89 14.70 -3.77
N ARG A 66 -16.56 13.55 -3.17
CA ARG A 66 -15.48 13.45 -2.16
C ARG A 66 -14.11 13.81 -2.74
N ILE A 67 -13.77 13.31 -3.92
CA ILE A 67 -12.51 13.63 -4.60
C ILE A 67 -12.43 15.14 -4.89
N VAL A 68 -13.49 15.73 -5.44
CA VAL A 68 -13.56 17.17 -5.71
C VAL A 68 -13.38 17.99 -4.42
N ALA A 69 -14.03 17.61 -3.33
CA ALA A 69 -13.90 18.29 -2.04
C ALA A 69 -12.46 18.19 -1.49
N ASN A 70 -11.86 17.01 -1.53
CA ASN A 70 -10.48 16.79 -1.09
C ASN A 70 -9.47 17.60 -1.92
N MET A 71 -9.67 17.66 -3.24
CA MET A 71 -8.83 18.47 -4.13
C MET A 71 -8.93 19.96 -3.78
N ARG A 72 -10.14 20.48 -3.58
CA ARG A 72 -10.34 21.87 -3.15
C ARG A 72 -9.68 22.17 -1.80
N GLN A 73 -9.82 21.25 -0.85
CA GLN A 73 -9.18 21.38 0.47
C GLN A 73 -7.64 21.40 0.36
N ALA A 74 -7.08 20.65 -0.60
CA ALA A 74 -5.65 20.67 -0.89
C ALA A 74 -5.20 21.91 -1.71
N GLY A 75 -6.10 22.84 -2.03
CA GLY A 75 -5.81 24.01 -2.86
C GLY A 75 -5.64 23.69 -4.35
N LEU A 76 -6.10 22.52 -4.80
CA LEU A 76 -6.02 22.10 -6.20
C LEU A 76 -7.32 22.45 -6.94
N ASN A 77 -7.20 22.80 -8.21
CA ASN A 77 -8.37 23.03 -9.07
C ASN A 77 -8.95 21.68 -9.57
N PRO A 78 -10.18 21.32 -9.20
CA PRO A 78 -10.78 20.05 -9.57
C PRO A 78 -11.47 20.12 -10.94
N ASP A 79 -10.70 20.20 -12.02
CA ASP A 79 -11.29 20.06 -13.36
C ASP A 79 -11.71 18.60 -13.64
N THR A 80 -12.60 18.42 -14.63
CA THR A 80 -13.17 17.10 -14.93
C THR A 80 -12.12 16.09 -15.37
N GLN A 81 -11.08 16.50 -16.10
CA GLN A 81 -10.05 15.58 -16.59
C GLN A 81 -9.15 15.15 -15.43
N THR A 82 -8.77 16.06 -14.54
CA THR A 82 -7.98 15.70 -13.35
C THR A 82 -8.75 14.77 -12.43
N VAL A 83 -10.04 15.02 -12.20
CA VAL A 83 -10.86 14.10 -11.38
C VAL A 83 -10.97 12.72 -12.03
N LYS A 84 -11.19 12.64 -13.35
CA LYS A 84 -11.17 11.36 -14.09
C LYS A 84 -9.82 10.64 -13.96
N ALA A 85 -8.71 11.38 -14.03
CA ALA A 85 -7.38 10.83 -13.84
C ALA A 85 -7.22 10.24 -12.42
N VAL A 86 -7.72 10.90 -11.38
CA VAL A 86 -7.71 10.35 -10.00
C VAL A 86 -8.47 9.02 -9.93
N PHE A 87 -9.64 8.91 -10.57
CA PHE A 87 -10.37 7.64 -10.64
C PHE A 87 -9.58 6.56 -11.39
N ALA A 88 -8.96 6.90 -12.52
CA ALA A 88 -8.13 5.99 -13.29
C ALA A 88 -6.94 5.49 -12.49
N GLU A 89 -6.16 6.38 -11.85
CA GLU A 89 -5.02 6.01 -11.01
C GLU A 89 -5.43 5.17 -9.79
N THR A 90 -6.58 5.47 -9.19
CA THR A 90 -7.12 4.67 -8.08
C THR A 90 -7.48 3.26 -8.55
N ALA A 91 -8.10 3.11 -9.72
CA ALA A 91 -8.42 1.82 -10.29
C ALA A 91 -7.16 1.01 -10.67
N LYS A 92 -6.14 1.67 -11.25
CA LYS A 92 -4.83 1.05 -11.52
C LYS A 92 -4.20 0.53 -10.24
N CYS A 93 -4.13 1.36 -9.20
CA CYS A 93 -3.59 0.97 -7.90
C CYS A 93 -4.32 -0.25 -7.31
N GLY A 94 -5.64 -0.34 -7.47
CA GLY A 94 -6.42 -1.50 -7.06
C GLY A 94 -6.08 -2.76 -7.85
N LEU A 95 -5.91 -2.66 -9.17
CA LEU A 95 -5.55 -3.79 -10.04
C LEU A 95 -4.12 -4.28 -9.80
N GLU A 96 -3.19 -3.38 -9.47
CA GLU A 96 -1.79 -3.72 -9.16
C GLU A 96 -1.62 -4.54 -7.87
N LEU A 97 -2.62 -4.57 -7.00
CA LEU A 97 -2.61 -5.48 -5.84
C LEU A 97 -2.54 -6.95 -6.27
N ALA A 98 -3.09 -7.30 -7.43
CA ALA A 98 -3.03 -8.66 -7.96
C ALA A 98 -1.57 -9.11 -8.19
N PRO A 99 -0.75 -8.45 -9.04
CA PRO A 99 0.65 -8.80 -9.16
C PRO A 99 1.42 -8.64 -7.84
N ALA A 100 1.12 -7.63 -7.01
CA ALA A 100 1.80 -7.43 -5.73
C ALA A 100 1.63 -8.62 -4.75
N PHE A 101 0.49 -9.30 -4.79
CA PHE A 101 0.21 -10.45 -3.93
C PHE A 101 0.67 -11.78 -4.52
N PHE A 102 0.66 -11.93 -5.85
CA PHE A 102 0.86 -13.23 -6.49
C PHE A 102 2.19 -13.39 -7.24
N LYS A 103 2.73 -12.35 -7.91
CA LYS A 103 4.02 -12.46 -8.62
C LYS A 103 5.19 -12.70 -7.69
N LYS A 104 6.25 -13.37 -8.15
CA LYS A 104 7.43 -13.55 -7.30
C LYS A 104 8.12 -12.20 -7.06
N PRO A 105 8.86 -12.05 -5.95
CA PRO A 105 9.60 -10.83 -5.69
C PRO A 105 10.48 -10.43 -6.87
N GLU A 106 11.22 -11.37 -7.46
CA GLU A 106 12.18 -11.10 -8.54
C GLU A 106 11.46 -10.56 -9.79
N ASP A 107 10.29 -11.11 -10.12
CA ASP A 107 9.45 -10.61 -11.22
C ASP A 107 9.01 -9.16 -10.98
N ILE A 108 8.70 -8.81 -9.72
CA ILE A 108 8.26 -7.46 -9.35
C ILE A 108 9.40 -6.46 -9.55
N GLU A 109 10.66 -6.82 -9.31
CA GLU A 109 11.80 -5.92 -9.51
C GLU A 109 11.93 -5.48 -10.96
N THR A 110 11.74 -6.41 -11.89
CA THR A 110 11.80 -6.13 -13.34
C THR A 110 10.71 -5.18 -13.82
N MET A 111 9.66 -4.95 -13.02
CA MET A 111 8.58 -4.00 -13.34
C MET A 111 8.99 -2.55 -13.10
N PHE A 112 10.04 -2.29 -12.30
CA PHE A 112 10.53 -0.94 -12.00
C PHE A 112 11.58 -0.51 -13.01
N LYS A 113 11.28 0.54 -13.77
CA LYS A 113 12.20 1.08 -14.80
C LYS A 113 13.21 2.08 -14.25
N ALA A 114 12.83 2.83 -13.22
CA ALA A 114 13.65 3.85 -12.60
C ALA A 114 13.30 3.98 -11.11
N VAL A 115 14.33 4.22 -10.31
CA VAL A 115 14.22 4.46 -8.86
C VAL A 115 15.00 5.72 -8.55
N HIS A 116 14.38 6.64 -7.83
CA HIS A 116 14.98 7.93 -7.49
C HIS A 116 15.12 8.05 -5.97
N GLY A 117 16.21 8.65 -5.49
CA GLY A 117 16.46 8.84 -4.06
C GLY A 117 16.97 7.61 -3.32
N TRP A 118 17.40 6.55 -4.03
CA TRP A 118 17.95 5.35 -3.41
C TRP A 118 19.28 5.62 -2.68
N GLU A 119 20.02 6.62 -3.13
CA GLU A 119 21.25 7.12 -2.51
C GLU A 119 21.06 7.49 -1.03
N HIS A 120 19.89 8.01 -0.66
CA HIS A 120 19.58 8.32 0.74
C HIS A 120 19.40 7.07 1.59
N VAL A 121 18.83 6.00 1.00
CA VAL A 121 18.68 4.70 1.66
C VAL A 121 20.06 4.07 1.84
N GLN A 122 20.86 4.03 0.78
CA GLN A 122 22.21 3.46 0.81
C GLN A 122 23.10 4.18 1.83
N GLN A 123 23.09 5.52 1.85
CA GLN A 123 23.87 6.30 2.80
C GLN A 123 23.51 6.00 4.27
N ALA A 124 22.23 5.79 4.57
CA ALA A 124 21.79 5.44 5.91
C ALA A 124 22.19 3.99 6.28
N LEU A 125 22.15 3.07 5.31
CA LEU A 125 22.64 1.69 5.48
C LEU A 125 24.14 1.66 5.77
N ASP A 126 24.94 2.42 5.01
CA ASP A 126 26.40 2.49 5.17
C ASP A 126 26.81 3.05 6.55
N LYS A 127 25.98 3.93 7.11
CA LYS A 127 26.15 4.48 8.47
C LYS A 127 25.65 3.53 9.58
N GLY A 128 25.05 2.39 9.23
CA GLY A 128 24.43 1.48 10.19
C GLY A 128 23.20 2.07 10.90
N GLU A 129 22.54 3.06 10.28
CA GLU A 129 21.34 3.69 10.84
C GLU A 129 20.08 2.84 10.57
N GLY A 130 19.11 2.92 11.48
CA GLY A 130 17.80 2.31 11.27
C GLY A 130 17.00 3.08 10.23
N LEU A 131 16.31 2.37 9.33
CA LEU A 131 15.46 2.95 8.29
C LEU A 131 13.99 3.02 8.72
N LEU A 132 13.34 4.18 8.49
CA LEU A 132 11.89 4.35 8.62
C LEU A 132 11.33 4.90 7.31
N PHE A 133 10.57 4.07 6.59
CA PHE A 133 9.88 4.48 5.38
C PHE A 133 8.49 5.04 5.70
N ILE A 134 8.20 6.24 5.18
CA ILE A 134 6.89 6.88 5.27
C ILE A 134 6.34 6.97 3.85
N THR A 135 5.30 6.18 3.55
CA THR A 135 4.70 6.12 2.22
C THR A 135 3.30 6.73 2.23
N PRO A 136 3.04 7.81 1.47
CA PRO A 136 1.68 8.25 1.24
C PRO A 136 0.93 7.19 0.41
N HIS A 137 -0.40 7.16 0.51
CA HIS A 137 -1.25 6.29 -0.31
C HIS A 137 -1.40 6.83 -1.73
N ILE A 138 -0.28 6.91 -2.45
CA ILE A 138 -0.19 7.44 -3.80
C ILE A 138 0.49 6.38 -4.68
N GLY A 139 -0.11 6.09 -5.83
CA GLY A 139 0.37 5.09 -6.77
C GLY A 139 0.44 3.68 -6.18
N SER A 140 1.27 2.83 -6.79
CA SER A 140 1.42 1.42 -6.41
C SER A 140 2.28 1.19 -5.18
N TYR A 141 1.87 1.71 -4.03
CA TYR A 141 2.69 1.63 -2.82
C TYR A 141 2.91 0.18 -2.32
N ASP A 142 2.03 -0.78 -2.64
CA ASP A 142 2.25 -2.20 -2.29
C ASP A 142 3.36 -2.82 -3.15
N LEU A 143 3.39 -2.55 -4.47
CA LEU A 143 4.51 -2.94 -5.34
C LEU A 143 5.82 -2.26 -4.90
N GLY A 144 5.78 -0.96 -4.60
CA GLY A 144 6.95 -0.22 -4.10
C GLY A 144 7.49 -0.79 -2.79
N GLY A 145 6.60 -1.20 -1.88
CA GLY A 145 6.99 -1.90 -0.66
C GLY A 145 7.70 -3.24 -0.92
N ARG A 146 7.32 -3.98 -1.97
CA ARG A 146 8.02 -5.21 -2.38
C ARG A 146 9.39 -4.95 -2.95
N TYR A 147 9.49 -3.94 -3.80
CA TYR A 147 10.76 -3.52 -4.36
C TYR A 147 11.74 -3.18 -3.23
N ILE A 148 11.36 -2.27 -2.34
CA ILE A 148 12.19 -1.86 -1.19
C ILE A 148 12.57 -3.09 -0.35
N SER A 149 11.60 -3.94 -0.03
CA SER A 149 11.85 -5.11 0.80
C SER A 149 12.90 -6.06 0.23
N GLN A 150 13.05 -6.15 -1.08
CA GLN A 150 14.03 -7.05 -1.70
C GLN A 150 15.43 -6.47 -1.72
N GLN A 151 15.53 -5.19 -2.04
CA GLN A 151 16.79 -4.45 -2.12
C GLN A 151 17.45 -4.29 -0.74
N LEU A 152 16.67 -4.33 0.35
CA LEU A 152 17.22 -4.25 1.70
C LEU A 152 17.93 -5.55 2.13
N PRO A 153 19.05 -5.46 2.88
CA PRO A 153 19.75 -6.63 3.40
C PRO A 153 19.01 -7.32 4.55
N PHE A 154 17.98 -6.70 5.12
CA PHE A 154 17.17 -7.20 6.23
C PHE A 154 15.66 -7.18 5.92
N HIS A 155 14.87 -7.73 6.84
CA HIS A 155 13.41 -7.80 6.70
C HIS A 155 12.73 -6.44 6.88
N LEU A 156 11.88 -6.07 5.91
CA LEU A 156 11.00 -4.90 6.02
C LEU A 156 9.74 -5.26 6.81
N THR A 157 9.45 -4.50 7.87
CA THR A 157 8.24 -4.69 8.68
C THR A 157 7.24 -3.57 8.42
N ALA A 158 6.09 -3.92 7.84
CA ALA A 158 4.99 -2.98 7.59
C ALA A 158 3.93 -3.06 8.69
N MET A 159 3.42 -1.91 9.13
CA MET A 159 2.27 -1.89 10.04
C MET A 159 0.99 -2.32 9.32
N TYR A 160 0.20 -3.19 9.93
CA TYR A 160 -0.97 -3.84 9.35
C TYR A 160 -2.19 -3.70 10.24
N LYS A 161 -3.26 -3.14 9.67
CA LYS A 161 -4.61 -3.16 10.26
C LYS A 161 -5.44 -4.19 9.49
N PRO A 162 -6.07 -5.17 10.16
CA PRO A 162 -6.88 -6.16 9.48
C PRO A 162 -8.07 -5.49 8.75
N PRO A 163 -8.33 -5.85 7.47
CA PRO A 163 -9.43 -5.29 6.71
C PRO A 163 -10.77 -5.78 7.25
N LYS A 164 -11.83 -5.00 7.02
CA LYS A 164 -13.19 -5.33 7.46
C LYS A 164 -13.71 -6.65 6.84
N ILE A 165 -13.21 -7.01 5.65
CA ILE A 165 -13.59 -8.23 4.92
C ILE A 165 -12.55 -9.34 5.19
N LYS A 166 -12.92 -10.32 6.03
CA LYS A 166 -12.03 -11.42 6.44
C LYS A 166 -11.51 -12.31 5.30
N ALA A 167 -12.25 -12.41 4.19
CA ALA A 167 -11.81 -13.19 3.02
C ALA A 167 -10.59 -12.56 2.35
N ILE A 168 -10.54 -11.23 2.30
CA ILE A 168 -9.43 -10.47 1.73
C ILE A 168 -8.22 -10.49 2.68
N ASP A 169 -8.45 -10.49 4.00
CA ASP A 169 -7.38 -10.57 5.01
C ASP A 169 -6.42 -11.75 4.78
N LYS A 170 -6.97 -12.95 4.53
CA LYS A 170 -6.15 -14.15 4.26
C LYS A 170 -5.30 -13.99 3.01
N ILE A 171 -5.87 -13.46 1.92
CA ILE A 171 -5.17 -13.24 0.65
C ILE A 171 -4.09 -12.17 0.83
N MET A 172 -4.42 -11.06 1.49
CA MET A 172 -3.48 -9.97 1.76
C MET A 172 -2.31 -10.42 2.63
N GLN A 173 -2.57 -11.18 3.70
CA GLN A 173 -1.50 -11.70 4.57
C GLN A 173 -0.63 -12.72 3.86
N ALA A 174 -1.22 -13.64 3.08
CA ALA A 174 -0.47 -14.61 2.28
C ALA A 174 0.41 -13.91 1.24
N GLY A 175 -0.08 -12.82 0.64
CA GLY A 175 0.72 -11.97 -0.22
C GLY A 175 1.84 -11.28 0.56
N ARG A 176 1.51 -10.58 1.66
CA ARG A 176 2.40 -9.66 2.41
C ARG A 176 3.48 -10.33 3.24
N VAL A 177 3.22 -11.51 3.79
CA VAL A 177 4.19 -12.31 4.52
C VAL A 177 4.88 -13.27 3.55
N ARG A 178 5.72 -12.70 2.67
CA ARG A 178 6.46 -13.45 1.65
C ARG A 178 7.81 -12.79 1.38
N GLY A 179 8.85 -13.61 1.17
CA GLY A 179 10.22 -13.15 1.01
C GLY A 179 10.70 -12.40 2.26
N LYS A 180 11.21 -11.19 2.08
CA LYS A 180 11.71 -10.35 3.17
C LYS A 180 10.62 -9.53 3.88
N GLY A 181 9.37 -9.55 3.42
CA GLY A 181 8.26 -8.77 4.00
C GLY A 181 7.66 -9.40 5.26
N LYS A 182 7.46 -8.59 6.31
CA LYS A 182 6.73 -8.96 7.54
C LYS A 182 5.65 -7.93 7.86
N THR A 183 4.58 -8.35 8.52
CA THR A 183 3.52 -7.46 9.00
C THR A 183 3.50 -7.40 10.54
N ALA A 184 3.30 -6.20 11.10
CA ALA A 184 3.13 -5.98 12.53
C ALA A 184 1.77 -5.29 12.79
N PRO A 185 0.99 -5.71 13.81
CA PRO A 185 -0.36 -5.18 14.02
C PRO A 185 -0.36 -3.68 14.35
N THR A 186 -1.32 -2.91 13.83
CA THR A 186 -1.50 -1.48 14.19
C THR A 186 -2.08 -1.34 15.61
N GLY A 187 -1.20 -1.23 16.59
CA GLY A 187 -1.50 -0.94 18.01
C GLY A 187 -0.20 -0.63 18.76
N ILE A 188 -0.26 -0.25 20.04
CA ILE A 188 0.92 0.07 20.86
C ILE A 188 1.96 -1.09 20.83
N GLN A 189 1.48 -2.33 20.77
CA GLN A 189 2.32 -3.53 20.63
C GLN A 189 3.05 -3.62 19.27
N GLY A 190 2.47 -3.10 18.19
CA GLY A 190 3.11 -3.01 16.87
C GLY A 190 4.16 -1.90 16.78
N SER A 191 3.91 -0.76 17.45
CA SER A 191 4.93 0.29 17.58
C SER A 191 6.16 -0.22 18.33
N ASN A 192 5.96 -1.04 19.37
CA ASN A 192 7.04 -1.72 20.09
C ASN A 192 7.72 -2.86 19.30
N LYS A 193 6.98 -3.62 18.47
CA LYS A 193 7.58 -4.63 17.58
C LYS A 193 8.32 -4.01 16.39
N SER A 194 7.93 -2.83 15.92
CA SER A 194 8.63 -2.08 14.87
C SER A 194 9.88 -1.36 15.42
N SER A 195 9.82 -0.86 16.66
CA SER A 195 10.98 -0.25 17.32
C SER A 195 12.02 -1.28 17.80
N ARG A 196 11.62 -2.52 18.10
CA ARG A 196 12.52 -3.58 18.59
C ARG A 196 13.65 -3.97 17.61
N PRO A 197 13.43 -4.19 16.30
CA PRO A 197 14.52 -4.41 15.34
C PRO A 197 15.48 -3.24 15.28
N CYS A 198 14.97 -2.01 15.32
CA CYS A 198 15.78 -0.79 15.37
C CYS A 198 16.63 -0.72 16.66
N ALA A 199 16.11 -1.24 17.78
CA ALA A 199 16.83 -1.33 19.05
C ALA A 199 17.82 -2.53 19.12
N ARG A 200 17.60 -3.59 18.35
CA ARG A 200 18.40 -4.84 18.39
C ARG A 200 19.60 -4.88 17.43
N ALA A 201 19.70 -3.92 16.50
CA ALA A 201 20.87 -3.78 15.63
C ALA A 201 22.13 -3.24 16.35
N ARG A 202 22.16 -3.23 17.69
CA ARG A 202 23.35 -2.90 18.49
C ARG A 202 23.88 -4.16 19.18
N GLN A 203 25.00 -4.67 18.69
CA GLN A 203 25.91 -5.45 19.54
C GLN A 203 26.67 -4.51 20.50
N PRO A 204 27.18 -5.03 21.64
CA PRO A 204 27.07 -4.37 22.92
C PRO A 204 28.40 -3.75 23.37
N SER A 205 28.45 -2.43 23.48
CA SER A 205 29.31 -1.77 24.46
C SER A 205 28.82 -0.34 24.68
N SER A 206 28.73 0.06 25.94
CA SER A 206 28.42 1.42 26.42
C SER A 206 27.01 1.96 26.09
N CYS A 207 26.08 1.66 27.00
CA CYS A 207 24.96 2.57 27.25
C CYS A 207 25.51 3.77 28.03
N PRO A 208 25.22 5.00 27.59
CA PRO A 208 24.56 5.91 28.50
C PRO A 208 23.24 6.43 27.93
N THR A 209 22.33 6.58 28.86
CA THR A 209 20.92 6.93 28.80
C THR A 209 20.64 8.24 28.03
N THR A 210 19.44 8.33 27.45
CA THR A 210 18.74 9.58 27.07
C THR A 210 19.36 10.46 25.98
N SER A 211 19.02 10.24 24.70
CA SER A 211 18.96 11.27 23.62
C SER A 211 18.55 10.77 22.21
N LEU A 212 18.31 9.48 22.02
CA LEU A 212 18.14 8.82 20.70
C LEU A 212 16.78 9.01 19.99
N LEU A 213 16.23 10.22 20.00
CA LEU A 213 15.14 10.64 19.12
C LEU A 213 15.60 11.61 18.02
N ARG A 214 16.87 12.01 18.00
CA ARG A 214 17.36 13.11 17.15
C ARG A 214 17.89 12.75 15.75
N ARG A 215 18.02 11.48 15.37
CA ARG A 215 18.49 11.10 14.02
C ARG A 215 17.69 9.92 13.48
N LYS A 216 16.51 10.21 12.92
CA LYS A 216 15.83 9.33 11.96
C LYS A 216 15.96 10.01 10.61
N ALA A 217 16.71 9.42 9.70
CA ALA A 217 16.69 9.84 8.30
C ALA A 217 15.31 9.47 7.72
N ALA A 218 14.48 10.48 7.46
CA ALA A 218 13.24 10.31 6.73
C ALA A 218 13.58 10.44 5.24
N ALA A 219 13.73 9.32 4.54
CA ALA A 219 13.78 9.32 3.08
C ALA A 219 12.34 9.54 2.57
N CYS A 220 11.96 10.80 2.37
CA CYS A 220 10.70 11.20 1.78
C CYS A 220 11.01 11.96 0.48
N GLY A 221 10.87 11.26 -0.64
CA GLY A 221 11.00 11.79 -2.00
C GLY A 221 10.23 10.86 -2.94
N ARG A 222 9.89 11.29 -4.16
CA ARG A 222 9.18 10.44 -5.15
C ARG A 222 10.02 9.20 -5.49
N ILE A 223 9.88 8.12 -4.70
CA ILE A 223 10.73 6.93 -4.83
C ILE A 223 10.41 6.16 -6.12
N PHE A 224 9.18 6.29 -6.62
CA PHE A 224 8.72 5.51 -7.77
C PHE A 224 8.04 6.41 -8.81
N SER A 225 8.65 6.50 -9.99
CA SER A 225 7.96 6.95 -11.20
C SER A 225 7.69 5.74 -12.09
N ALA A 226 6.47 5.22 -12.03
CA ALA A 226 5.98 4.29 -13.05
C ALA A 226 5.39 5.12 -14.21
N ASN A 227 6.25 5.82 -14.95
CA ASN A 227 5.82 6.52 -16.16
C ASN A 227 5.66 5.49 -17.29
N LEU A 228 4.42 5.11 -17.59
CA LEU A 228 4.06 4.52 -18.88
C LEU A 228 3.69 5.64 -19.84
N HIS A 229 4.70 6.36 -20.32
CA HIS A 229 4.62 6.96 -21.65
C HIS A 229 5.37 6.00 -22.57
N THR A 230 4.61 5.22 -23.34
CA THR A 230 5.10 4.78 -24.65
C THR A 230 5.22 6.03 -25.52
N PRO A 231 6.24 6.10 -26.40
CA PRO A 231 6.39 7.19 -27.37
C PRO A 231 5.16 7.33 -28.27
#